data_AF-A0A9E3ZYK7-F1
#
_entry.id   AF-A0A9E3ZYK7-F1
#
_cell.length_a   1.000
_cell.length_b   1.000
_cell.length_c   1.000
_cell.angle_alpha   90.00
_cell.angle_beta   90.00
_cell.angle_gamma   90.00
#
_symmetry.space_group_name_H-M   'P 1'
#
loop_
_entity.id
_entity.type
_entity.pdbx_description
1 polymer ?
#
loop_
_entity_poly.entity_id
_entity_poly.type
_entity_poly.pdbx_seq_one_letter_code
_entity_poly.pdbx_strand_id
1 'polypeptide(L)' 'MIEFDNLEEYLKCGLDFTDFFEREIFDYLLKRDGKLIYNPATRMMCDIHLTPIYYVEQNYVGNRTYL' A
#
# COMPACT_ATOMS: atom_id res chain seq x y z
N MET A 1 8.30 2.61 8.65
CA MET A 1 7.26 3.08 7.72
C MET A 1 7.88 3.12 6.33
N ILE A 2 7.12 2.78 5.30
CA ILE A 2 7.55 2.82 3.90
C ILE A 2 6.73 3.89 3.20
N GLU A 3 7.40 4.81 2.51
CA GLU A 3 6.73 5.89 1.78
C GLU A 3 6.57 5.51 0.32
N PHE A 4 5.45 5.92 -0.27
CA PHE A 4 5.15 5.70 -1.68
C PHE A 4 4.79 7.04 -2.32
N ASP A 5 5.60 7.40 -3.32
CA ASP A 5 5.39 8.60 -4.13
C ASP A 5 4.63 8.26 -5.43
N ASN A 6 4.53 6.98 -5.75
CA ASN A 6 3.85 6.46 -6.94
C ASN A 6 3.44 5.00 -6.75
N LEU A 7 2.55 4.56 -7.64
CA LEU A 7 2.05 3.18 -7.67
C LEU A 7 3.16 2.15 -7.95
N GLU A 8 4.17 2.49 -8.74
CA GLU A 8 5.22 1.55 -9.12
C GLU A 8 6.05 1.11 -7.92
N GLU A 9 6.39 2.04 -7.03
CA GLU A 9 7.07 1.74 -5.76
C GLU A 9 6.22 0.88 -4.82
N TYR A 10 4.91 1.18 -4.75
CA TYR A 10 3.95 0.39 -3.97
C TYR A 10 3.94 -1.08 -4.41
N LEU A 11 3.81 -1.33 -5.71
CA LEU A 11 3.78 -2.68 -6.27
C LEU A 11 5.14 -3.39 -6.18
N LYS A 12 6.26 -2.66 -6.34
CA LYS A 12 7.61 -3.22 -6.16
C LYS A 12 7.86 -3.74 -4.75
N CYS A 13 7.19 -3.18 -3.75
CA CYS A 13 7.24 -3.68 -2.37
C CYS A 13 6.44 -4.97 -2.16
N GLY A 14 5.81 -5.52 -3.20
CA GLY A 14 4.98 -6.72 -3.10
C GLY A 14 3.67 -6.48 -2.37
N LEU A 15 3.25 -5.20 -2.27
CA LEU A 15 1.92 -4.84 -1.81
C LEU A 15 0.96 -4.91 -2.99
N ASP A 16 -0.28 -5.28 -2.69
CA ASP A 16 -1.34 -5.39 -3.68
C ASP A 16 -2.61 -4.71 -3.14
N PHE A 17 -3.60 -4.60 -4.00
CA PHE A 17 -4.91 -4.08 -3.66
C PHE A 17 -5.78 -5.16 -3.02
N THR A 18 -6.74 -4.73 -2.22
CA THR A 18 -7.74 -5.62 -1.60
C THR A 18 -9.13 -5.24 -2.08
N ASP A 19 -10.13 -6.07 -1.77
CA ASP A 19 -11.54 -5.77 -2.07
C ASP A 19 -12.03 -4.44 -1.46
N PHE A 20 -11.32 -3.93 -0.44
CA PHE A 20 -11.65 -2.66 0.23
C PHE A 20 -10.64 -1.54 -0.02
N PHE A 21 -9.49 -1.86 -0.62
CA PHE A 21 -8.44 -0.92 -0.94
C PHE A 21 -8.06 -1.07 -2.40
N GLU A 22 -8.81 -0.37 -3.24
CA GLU A 22 -8.66 -0.41 -4.70
C GLU A 22 -7.63 0.61 -5.20
N ARG A 23 -7.16 0.37 -6.43
CA ARG A 23 -6.23 1.28 -7.11
C ARG A 23 -6.73 2.71 -7.18
N GLU A 24 -8.02 2.91 -7.43
CA GLU A 24 -8.62 4.24 -7.55
C GLU A 24 -8.54 5.03 -6.23
N ILE A 25 -8.69 4.33 -5.10
CA ILE A 25 -8.53 4.90 -3.76
C ILE A 25 -7.07 5.28 -3.52
N PHE A 26 -6.13 4.40 -3.87
CA PHE A 26 -4.70 4.69 -3.78
C PHE A 26 -4.32 5.92 -4.61
N ASP A 27 -4.74 5.97 -5.89
CA ASP A 27 -4.44 7.09 -6.79
C ASP A 27 -5.08 8.40 -6.29
N TYR A 28 -6.30 8.34 -5.73
CA TYR A 28 -6.95 9.48 -5.11
C TYR A 28 -6.18 10.02 -3.90
N LEU A 29 -5.79 9.15 -2.97
CA LEU A 29 -5.07 9.54 -1.76
C LEU A 29 -3.68 10.08 -2.10
N LEU A 30 -2.97 9.42 -3.02
CA LEU A 30 -1.68 9.86 -3.49
C LEU A 30 -1.76 11.24 -4.16
N LYS A 31 -2.81 11.50 -4.95
CA LYS A 31 -3.04 12.81 -5.56
C LYS A 31 -3.42 13.89 -4.54
N ARG A 32 -4.16 13.52 -3.49
CA ARG A 32 -4.59 14.44 -2.43
C ARG A 32 -3.42 14.87 -1.54
N ASP A 33 -2.62 13.91 -1.09
CA ASP A 33 -1.60 14.11 -0.07
C ASP A 33 -0.17 14.19 -0.64
N GLY A 34 0.01 13.85 -1.92
CA GLY A 34 1.29 13.78 -2.61
C GLY A 34 2.10 12.53 -2.27
N LYS A 35 1.83 11.89 -1.12
CA LYS A 35 2.52 10.70 -0.62
C LYS A 35 1.58 9.82 0.19
N LEU A 36 1.90 8.54 0.27
CA LEU A 36 1.25 7.58 1.14
C LEU A 36 2.27 6.83 2.00
N ILE A 37 1.87 6.45 3.22
CA ILE A 37 2.78 5.83 4.18
C ILE A 37 2.25 4.44 4.57
N TYR A 38 3.01 3.39 4.29
CA TYR A 38 2.69 2.05 4.77
C TYR A 38 3.39 1.71 6.08
N ASN A 39 2.61 1.20 7.03
CA ASN A 39 3.09 0.63 8.26
C ASN A 39 3.14 -0.90 8.18
N PRO A 40 4.32 -1.52 8.01
CA PRO A 40 4.41 -2.99 7.95
C PRO A 40 4.11 -3.67 9.28
N ALA A 41 4.24 -2.98 10.42
CA ALA A 41 3.98 -3.57 11.74
C ALA A 41 2.48 -3.78 11.97
N THR A 42 1.65 -2.84 11.50
CA THR A 42 0.18 -2.91 11.62
C THR A 42 -0.51 -3.31 10.33
N ARG A 43 0.24 -3.39 9.22
CA ARG A 43 -0.25 -3.61 7.85
C ARG A 43 -1.27 -2.57 7.40
N MET A 44 -1.11 -1.33 7.85
CA MET A 44 -2.00 -0.23 7.52
C MET A 44 -1.35 0.73 6.54
N MET A 45 -2.10 1.22 5.57
CA MET A 45 -1.82 2.44 4.85
C MET A 45 -2.28 3.63 5.68
N CYS A 46 -1.41 4.61 5.81
CA CYS A 46 -1.55 5.83 6.57
C CYS A 46 -1.42 7.04 5.66
N ASP A 47 -2.03 8.16 6.07
CA ASP A 47 -1.74 9.47 5.49
C ASP A 47 -0.36 10.00 5.92
N ILE A 48 -0.01 11.18 5.44
CA ILE A 48 1.23 11.90 5.80
C ILE A 48 1.31 12.29 7.28
N HIS A 49 0.21 12.24 8.02
CA HIS A 49 0.13 12.50 9.46
C HIS A 49 0.16 11.20 10.28
N LEU A 50 0.40 10.05 9.63
CA LEU A 50 0.42 8.71 10.22
C LEU A 50 -0.96 8.25 10.73
N THR A 51 -2.03 8.89 10.29
CA THR A 51 -3.40 8.46 10.56
C THR A 51 -3.71 7.22 9.74
N PRO A 52 -4.13 6.09 10.34
CA PRO A 52 -4.48 4.89 9.60
C PRO A 52 -5.71 5.13 8.73
N ILE A 53 -5.63 4.75 7.45
CA ILE A 53 -6.71 4.90 6.48
C ILE A 53 -7.28 3.52 6.11
N TYR A 54 -6.42 2.61 5.65
CA TYR A 54 -6.84 1.31 5.11
C TYR A 54 -5.93 0.18 5.59
N TYR A 55 -6.51 -0.99 5.84
CA TYR A 55 -5.75 -2.22 6.04
C TYR A 55 -5.37 -2.81 4.68
N VAL A 56 -4.08 -3.08 4.49
CA VAL A 56 -3.56 -3.74 3.30
C VAL A 56 -3.14 -5.14 3.68
N GLU A 57 -3.93 -6.11 3.24
CA GLU A 57 -3.64 -7.51 3.46
C GLU A 57 -2.42 -7.90 2.64
N GLN A 58 -1.33 -8.25 3.32
CA GLN A 58 -0.17 -8.83 2.67
C GLN A 58 -0.50 -10.26 2.25
N ASN A 59 -0.89 -10.45 1.00
CA ASN A 59 -0.64 -11.74 0.36
C ASN A 59 0.87 -11.84 0.18
N TYR A 60 1.55 -12.46 1.14
CA TYR A 60 2.97 -12.78 1.00
C TYR A 60 3.13 -13.73 -0.20
N VAL A 61 3.35 -13.20 -1.40
CA VAL A 61 3.79 -13.97 -2.56
C VAL A 61 5.29 -14.21 -2.41
N GLY A 62 5.68 -14.89 -1.34
CA GLY A 62 7.00 -15.49 -1.26
C GLY A 62 7.08 -16.59 -2.30
N ASN A 63 7.73 -16.34 -3.43
CA ASN A 63 8.15 -17.33 -4.43
C ASN A 63 7.13 -18.47 -4.68
N ARG A 64 6.09 -18.23 -5.48
CA ARG A 64 5.56 -19.32 -6.30
C ARG A 64 6.51 -19.53 -7.49
N THR A 65 7.61 -20.22 -7.23
CA THR A 65 8.22 -21.06 -8.26
C THR A 65 7.17 -22.11 -8.60
N TYR A 66 6.49 -21.95 -9.72
CA TYR A 66 5.68 -23.02 -10.29
C TYR A 66 6.65 -24.14 -10.70
N LEU A 67 6.73 -25.20 -9.88
CA LEU A 67 7.18 -26.52 -10.29
C LEU A 67 6.02 -27.25 -10.97
#